data_AF-A0A455UG07-F1
#
_entry.id   AF-A0A455UG07-F1
#
_cell.length_a   1.000
_cell.length_b   1.000
_cell.length_c   1.000
_cell.angle_alpha   90.00
_cell.angle_beta   90.00
_cell.angle_gamma   90.00
#
_symmetry.space_group_name_H-M   'P 1'
#
loop_
_entity.id
_entity.type
_entity.pdbx_description
1 polymer ?
#
loop_
_entity_poly.entity_id
_entity_poly.type
_entity_poly.pdbx_seq_one_letter_code
_entity_poly.pdbx_strand_id
1 'polypeptide(L)'
;MLIGGATTSKAHTAVKIEPQYEHPVIYVTDASRAVGVAGKLLTPALKTPYVTEIREEYEKFVSVMPSAAPKQRIWTTPKLASVASVPTGTPIPQPSPICWG
;
A
#
# COMPACT_ATOMS: atom_id res chain seq x y z
N MET A 1 -11.04 -13.23 -5.71
CA MET A 1 -9.68 -12.74 -6.01
C MET A 1 -8.79 -12.96 -4.80
N LEU A 2 -7.51 -13.32 -4.98
CA LEU A 2 -6.55 -13.45 -3.87
C LEU A 2 -5.53 -12.31 -3.95
N ILE A 3 -5.31 -11.62 -2.83
CA ILE A 3 -4.38 -10.49 -2.73
C ILE A 3 -3.37 -10.78 -1.62
N GLY A 4 -2.10 -10.52 -1.89
CA GLY A 4 -1.04 -10.58 -0.88
C GLY A 4 0.20 -9.82 -1.35
N GLY A 5 1.14 -9.64 -0.43
CA GLY A 5 2.40 -8.93 -0.68
C GLY A 5 2.68 -7.83 0.34
N ALA A 6 3.93 -7.35 0.36
CA ALA A 6 4.42 -6.41 1.36
C ALA A 6 3.70 -5.05 1.40
N THR A 7 3.12 -4.62 0.28
CA THR A 7 2.47 -3.32 0.13
C THR A 7 0.96 -3.36 0.36
N THR A 8 0.38 -4.57 0.38
CA THR A 8 -1.06 -4.78 0.57
C THR A 8 -1.31 -5.18 2.02
N SER A 9 -2.35 -4.63 2.63
CA SER A 9 -2.75 -4.97 4.00
C SER A 9 -4.24 -5.26 4.05
N LYS A 10 -4.67 -6.00 5.07
CA LYS A 10 -6.09 -6.30 5.30
C LYS A 10 -6.95 -5.04 5.32
N ALA A 11 -6.46 -3.97 5.94
CA ALA A 11 -7.13 -2.68 6.00
C ALA A 11 -7.27 -2.03 4.61
N HIS A 12 -6.21 -2.05 3.80
CA HIS A 12 -6.25 -1.51 2.44
C HIS A 12 -7.26 -2.27 1.58
N THR A 13 -7.28 -3.61 1.70
CA THR A 13 -8.22 -4.47 0.99
C THR A 13 -9.66 -4.21 1.42
N ALA A 14 -9.94 -4.19 2.73
CA ALA A 14 -11.30 -4.02 3.24
C ALA A 14 -11.90 -2.63 2.95
N VAL A 15 -11.11 -1.56 3.03
CA VAL A 15 -11.63 -0.18 2.87
C VAL A 15 -11.70 0.26 1.41
N LYS A 16 -10.73 -0.15 0.58
CA LYS A 16 -10.61 0.38 -0.80
C LYS A 16 -10.96 -0.63 -1.88
N ILE A 17 -10.64 -1.90 -1.67
CA ILE A 17 -10.76 -2.91 -2.74
C ILE A 17 -12.11 -3.61 -2.65
N GLU A 18 -12.48 -4.17 -1.50
CA GLU A 18 -13.75 -4.90 -1.31
C GLU A 18 -15.00 -4.16 -1.82
N PRO A 19 -15.25 -2.86 -1.52
CA PRO A 19 -16.46 -2.18 -2.00
C PRO A 19 -16.49 -1.96 -3.53
N GLN A 20 -15.36 -2.11 -4.23
CA GLN A 20 -15.27 -1.95 -5.68
C GLN A 20 -15.49 -3.26 -6.44
N TYR A 21 -15.51 -4.41 -5.74
CA TYR A 21 -15.65 -5.73 -6.35
C TYR A 21 -16.90 -6.45 -5.82
N GLU A 22 -17.67 -7.02 -6.74
CA GLU A 22 -18.87 -7.81 -6.39
C GLU A 22 -18.51 -9.24 -5.94
N HIS A 23 -17.32 -9.70 -6.32
CA HIS A 23 -16.81 -11.03 -5.99
C HIS A 23 -15.90 -10.98 -4.75
N PRO A 24 -15.83 -12.08 -3.96
CA PRO A 24 -15.05 -12.09 -2.73
C PRO A 24 -13.56 -11.88 -2.99
N VAL A 25 -12.99 -10.89 -2.32
CA VAL A 25 -11.55 -10.63 -2.28
C VAL A 25 -11.00 -11.19 -0.98
N ILE A 26 -9.91 -11.94 -1.03
CA ILE A 26 -9.31 -12.54 0.16
C ILE A 26 -7.86 -12.09 0.25
N TYR A 27 -7.55 -11.38 1.34
CA TYR A 27 -6.19 -10.99 1.70
C TYR A 27 -5.46 -12.13 2.41
N VAL A 28 -4.25 -12.45 1.95
CA VAL A 28 -3.37 -13.46 2.52
C VAL A 28 -2.05 -12.82 2.96
N THR A 29 -1.61 -13.14 4.18
CA THR A 29 -0.39 -12.58 4.77
C THR A 29 0.91 -13.13 4.20
N ASP A 30 0.92 -14.36 3.70
CA ASP A 30 2.10 -15.02 3.13
C ASP A 30 1.72 -16.08 2.09
N ALA A 31 2.64 -16.36 1.16
CA ALA A 31 2.47 -17.36 0.10
C ALA A 31 2.15 -18.76 0.63
N SER A 32 2.74 -19.16 1.75
CA SER A 32 2.53 -20.49 2.36
C SER A 32 1.07 -20.70 2.76
N ARG A 33 0.38 -19.62 3.18
CA ARG A 33 -1.03 -19.68 3.59
C ARG A 33 -1.98 -19.67 2.38
N ALA A 34 -1.54 -19.13 1.25
CA ALA A 34 -2.37 -19.01 0.05
C ALA A 34 -2.81 -20.39 -0.48
N VAL A 35 -1.96 -21.41 -0.38
CA VAL A 35 -2.29 -22.78 -0.81
C VAL A 35 -3.45 -23.36 0.01
N GLY A 36 -3.42 -23.20 1.33
CA GLY A 36 -4.50 -23.66 2.21
C GLY A 36 -5.81 -22.90 1.96
N VAL A 37 -5.72 -21.59 1.69
CA VAL A 37 -6.88 -20.77 1.31
C VAL A 37 -7.46 -21.23 -0.03
N ALA A 38 -6.62 -21.48 -1.03
CA ALA A 38 -7.06 -21.97 -2.33
C ALA A 38 -7.77 -23.33 -2.21
N GLY A 39 -7.26 -24.26 -1.39
CA GLY A 39 -7.91 -25.55 -1.14
C GLY A 39 -9.33 -25.42 -0.57
N LYS A 40 -9.54 -24.49 0.38
CA LYS A 40 -10.87 -24.19 0.92
C LYS A 40 -11.82 -23.61 -0.13
N LEU A 41 -11.31 -22.76 -1.03
CA LEU A 41 -12.10 -22.12 -2.08
C LEU A 41 -12.47 -23.08 -3.23
N LEU A 42 -11.66 -24.10 -3.48
CA LEU A 42 -11.95 -25.13 -4.49
C LEU A 42 -13.04 -26.10 -4.02
N THR A 43 -13.24 -26.25 -2.71
CA THR A 43 -14.25 -27.15 -2.15
C THR A 43 -15.58 -26.40 -1.97
N PRO A 44 -16.65 -26.73 -2.70
CA PRO A 44 -17.90 -25.95 -2.69
C PRO A 44 -18.57 -25.89 -1.32
N ALA A 45 -18.50 -26.97 -0.54
CA ALA A 45 -19.05 -27.03 0.82
C ALA A 45 -18.33 -26.10 1.81
N LEU A 46 -17.03 -25.85 1.61
CA LEU A 46 -16.21 -24.99 2.47
C LEU A 46 -16.13 -23.55 1.96
N LYS A 47 -16.31 -23.34 0.66
CA LYS A 47 -16.23 -22.04 0.01
C LYS A 47 -17.25 -21.05 0.58
N THR A 48 -18.52 -21.41 0.59
CA THR A 48 -19.61 -20.53 1.05
C THR A 48 -19.42 -20.05 2.50
N PRO A 49 -19.26 -20.94 3.50
CA PRO A 49 -19.08 -20.48 4.88
C PRO A 49 -17.81 -19.64 5.04
N TYR A 50 -16.72 -20.04 4.38
CA TYR A 50 -15.45 -19.32 4.47
C TYR A 50 -15.52 -17.91 3.88
N VAL A 51 -16.22 -17.71 2.76
CA VAL A 51 -16.40 -16.39 2.18
C VAL A 51 -17.25 -15.49 3.07
N THR A 52 -18.32 -16.02 3.67
CA THR A 52 -19.16 -15.28 4.61
C THR A 52 -18.38 -14.83 5.84
N GLU A 53 -17.58 -15.72 6.44
CA GLU A 53 -16.72 -15.40 7.57
C GLU A 53 -15.75 -14.24 7.26
N ILE A 54 -15.10 -14.28 6.10
CA ILE A 54 -14.16 -13.23 5.67
C ILE A 54 -14.89 -11.90 5.46
N ARG A 55 -16.10 -11.93 4.89
CA ARG A 55 -16.91 -10.73 4.66
C ARG A 55 -17.32 -10.08 5.97
N GLU A 56 -17.84 -10.86 6.92
CA GLU A 56 -18.16 -10.36 8.26
C GLU A 56 -16.93 -9.78 8.96
N GLU A 57 -15.77 -10.41 8.77
CA GLU A 57 -14.52 -9.92 9.34
C GLU A 57 -14.14 -8.56 8.73
N TYR A 58 -14.29 -8.38 7.41
CA TYR A 58 -14.05 -7.09 6.77
C TYR A 58 -15.04 -6.01 7.19
N GLU A 59 -16.32 -6.34 7.32
CA GLU A 59 -17.34 -5.41 7.85
C GLU A 59 -17.00 -4.95 9.28
N LYS A 60 -16.55 -5.87 10.14
CA LYS A 60 -16.03 -5.55 11.48
C LYS A 60 -14.76 -4.69 11.42
N PHE A 61 -13.83 -4.98 10.51
CA PHE A 61 -12.61 -4.18 10.35
C PHE A 61 -12.90 -2.76 9.87
N VAL A 62 -13.88 -2.57 8.98
CA VAL A 62 -14.28 -1.26 8.46
C VAL A 62 -15.03 -0.46 9.53
N SER A 63 -15.90 -1.09 10.34
CA SER A 63 -16.59 -0.38 11.43
C SER A 63 -15.63 0.08 12.52
N VAL A 64 -14.58 -0.69 12.81
CA VAL A 64 -13.52 -0.32 13.75
C VAL A 64 -12.58 0.75 13.20
N MET A 65 -12.51 0.92 11.87
CA MET A 65 -11.76 1.99 11.21
C MET A 65 -12.71 3.07 10.66
N PRO A 66 -13.33 3.90 11.52
CA PRO A 66 -14.18 4.99 11.07
C PRO A 66 -13.33 6.05 10.37
N SER A 67 -13.60 6.26 9.08
CA SER A 67 -12.98 7.25 8.20
C SER A 67 -11.47 7.07 8.00
N ALA A 68 -11.09 6.59 6.81
CA ALA A 68 -9.84 7.03 6.23
C ALA A 68 -9.99 8.54 5.97
N ALA A 69 -9.67 9.37 6.97
CA ALA A 69 -9.63 10.81 6.83
C ALA A 69 -8.83 11.16 5.57
N PRO A 70 -9.30 12.11 4.73
CA PRO A 70 -8.62 12.46 3.50
C PRO A 70 -7.20 12.88 3.86
N LYS A 71 -6.21 12.07 3.46
CA LYS A 71 -4.80 12.37 3.68
C LYS A 71 -4.55 13.73 3.05
N GLN A 72 -4.31 14.74 3.89
CA GLN A 72 -4.11 16.11 3.44
C GLN A 72 -3.09 16.11 2.31
N ARG A 73 -3.46 16.74 1.20
CA ARG A 73 -2.65 16.85 0.01
C ARG A 73 -1.62 17.96 0.25
N ILE A 74 -0.46 17.61 0.82
CA ILE A 74 0.52 18.60 1.34
C ILE A 74 1.41 19.26 0.27
N TRP A 75 1.06 19.28 -1.03
CA TRP A 75 1.96 19.89 -2.04
C TRP A 75 1.99 21.43 -1.98
N THR A 76 1.19 22.06 -1.13
CA THR A 76 1.27 23.50 -0.90
C THR A 76 2.45 23.84 0.02
N THR A 77 3.64 23.99 -0.55
CA THR A 77 4.68 24.88 -0.01
C THR A 77 4.85 26.04 -1.00
N PRO A 78 4.85 27.29 -0.50
CA PRO A 78 6.10 27.79 0.04
C PRO A 78 5.91 28.65 1.30
N LYS A 79 6.22 28.07 2.47
CA LYS A 79 6.77 28.83 3.62
C LYS A 79 8.11 28.24 4.07
N LEU A 80 8.87 27.73 3.10
CA LEU A 80 10.27 27.30 3.25
C LEU A 80 11.17 27.89 2.15
N ALA A 81 10.70 28.92 1.44
CA ALA A 81 11.49 29.64 0.44
C ALA A 81 12.36 30.76 1.06
N SER A 82 12.30 30.99 2.37
CA SER A 82 13.03 32.08 3.04
C SER A 82 14.33 31.63 3.73
N VAL A 83 14.77 30.39 3.54
CA VAL A 83 16.09 29.94 4.01
C VAL A 83 16.85 29.42 2.80
N ALA A 84 18.11 29.84 2.66
CA ALA A 84 19.00 29.62 1.52
C ALA A 84 18.98 30.68 0.40
N SER A 85 19.26 31.94 0.76
CA SER A 85 20.20 32.69 -0.08
C SER A 85 21.60 32.10 0.15
N VAL A 86 21.97 31.10 -0.65
CA VAL A 86 23.38 30.69 -0.76
C VAL A 86 24.09 31.79 -1.55
N PRO A 87 25.10 32.49 -1.00
CA PRO A 87 25.87 33.44 -1.79
C PRO A 87 26.60 32.69 -2.89
N THR A 88 26.19 32.95 -4.13
CA THR A 88 26.89 32.50 -5.34
C THR A 88 28.21 33.27 -5.41
N GLY A 89 29.37 32.61 -5.33
CA GLY A 89 30.61 33.39 -5.35
C GLY A 89 31.97 32.72 -5.28
N THR A 90 32.13 31.39 -5.36
CA THR A 90 33.48 30.80 -5.46
C THR A 90 33.54 29.79 -6.60
N PRO A 91 34.28 30.07 -7.69
CA PRO A 91 34.47 29.09 -8.74
C PRO A 91 35.32 27.93 -8.22
N ILE A 92 34.79 26.71 -8.36
CA ILE A 92 35.51 25.47 -8.04
C ILE A 92 36.63 25.30 -9.08
N PRO A 93 37.91 25.22 -8.68
CA PRO A 93 38.99 25.00 -9.64
C PRO A 93 38.81 23.63 -10.30
N GLN A 94 38.73 23.62 -11.63
CA GLN A 94 38.67 22.39 -12.41
C GLN A 94 40.05 21.69 -12.33
N PRO A 95 40.11 20.37 -12.11
CA PRO A 95 41.39 19.66 -12.14
C PRO A 95 41.98 19.70 -13.55
N SER A 96 43.24 20.11 -13.65
CA SER A 96 44.00 20.11 -14.90
C SER A 96 44.17 18.68 -15.44
N PRO A 97 44.09 18.46 -16.77
CA PRO A 97 44.25 17.14 -17.36
C PRO A 97 45.65 16.62 -17.05
N ILE A 98 45.71 15.51 -16.32
CA ILE A 98 46.94 14.75 -16.11
C ILE A 98 47.37 14.24 -17.49
N CYS A 99 48.45 14.83 -18.03
CA CYS A 99 49.13 14.32 -19.21
C CYS A 99 49.70 12.94 -18.86
N TRP A 100 49.06 11.88 -19.34
CA TRP A 100 49.67 10.55 -19.40
C TRP A 100 50.56 10.49 -20.64
N GLY A 101 51.87 10.41 -20.41
CA GLY A 101 52.86 10.04 -21.41
C GLY A 101 52.98 8.54 -21.57
#